data_AF-A0A2J8I974-F1
#
_entry.id   AF-A0A2J8I974-F1
#
_cell.length_a   1.000
_cell.length_b   1.000
_cell.length_c   1.000
_cell.angle_alpha   90.00
_cell.angle_beta   90.00
_cell.angle_gamma   90.00
#
_symmetry.space_group_name_H-M   'P 1'
#
loop_
_entity.id
_entity.type
_entity.pdbx_description
1 polymer ?
#
loop_
_entity_poly.entity_id
_entity_poly.type
_entity_poly.pdbx_seq_one_letter_code
_entity_poly.pdbx_strand_id
1 'polypeptide(L)'
;MAEDAPANPSPPVTAGHLIQLVEHGLQLVDRKDREDLRKRLSMTLERLKDPSIRVMVVGEFKQGKSKFINALVGAPACPVDDDIATSVPTVVRYGDPASAAILVPTAPEEGVSDAAADRQTIPLMDLPAYVSEHGNPGNSKKLLAAEVYLPRKILAGGLIVVDSPGVGGLASAHTLATLTALPT
;
A
#
# COMPACT_ATOMS: atom_id res chain seq x y z
N MET A 1 18.86 21.61 49.15
CA MET A 1 19.34 21.16 47.83
C MET A 1 18.98 19.69 47.74
N ALA A 2 17.88 19.38 47.04
CA ALA A 2 17.44 18.01 46.80
C ALA A 2 17.90 17.63 45.40
N GLU A 3 18.69 16.57 45.33
CA GLU A 3 19.33 16.05 44.13
C GLU A 3 18.28 15.36 43.26
N ASP A 4 18.06 15.89 42.05
CA ASP A 4 17.18 15.32 41.03
C ASP A 4 17.85 14.06 40.48
N ALA A 5 17.39 12.89 40.92
CA ALA A 5 17.91 11.61 40.47
C ALA A 5 17.57 11.45 38.97
N PRO A 6 18.54 11.04 38.12
CA PRO A 6 18.28 10.91 36.69
C PRO A 6 17.22 9.83 36.46
N ALA A 7 16.11 10.22 35.83
CA ALA A 7 15.06 9.30 35.42
C ALA A 7 15.66 8.20 34.54
N ASN A 8 15.60 6.96 35.02
CA ASN A 8 16.08 5.79 34.28
C ASN A 8 15.32 5.72 32.94
N PRO A 9 15.99 5.65 31.78
CA PRO A 9 15.30 5.58 30.50
C PRO A 9 14.48 4.28 30.45
N SER A 10 13.18 4.41 30.19
CA SER A 10 12.29 3.27 30.01
C SER A 10 12.83 2.38 28.88
N PRO A 11 12.76 1.04 29.01
CA PRO A 11 13.18 0.16 27.93
C PRO A 11 12.40 0.48 26.64
N PRO A 12 13.01 0.35 25.47
CA PRO A 12 12.35 0.67 24.21
C PRO A 12 11.10 -0.20 24.06
N VAL A 13 9.97 0.45 23.79
CA VAL A 13 8.71 -0.24 23.55
C VAL A 13 8.81 -0.97 22.21
N THR A 14 8.63 -2.29 22.21
CA THR A 14 8.63 -3.12 21.01
C THR A 14 7.23 -3.20 20.41
N ALA A 15 7.12 -3.55 19.12
CA ALA A 15 5.84 -3.83 18.48
C ALA A 15 5.05 -4.92 19.24
N GLY A 16 5.74 -5.93 19.77
CA GLY A 16 5.14 -6.98 20.60
C GLY A 16 4.48 -6.44 21.88
N HIS A 17 5.12 -5.50 22.57
CA HIS A 17 4.53 -4.85 23.75
C HIS A 17 3.28 -4.03 23.40
N LEU A 18 3.29 -3.33 22.25
CA LEU A 18 2.13 -2.56 21.79
C LEU A 18 0.95 -3.47 21.42
N ILE A 19 1.21 -4.59 20.74
CA ILE A 19 0.19 -5.59 20.39
C ILE A 19 -0.47 -6.12 21.66
N GLN A 20 0.33 -6.55 22.65
CA GLN A 20 -0.20 -7.06 23.93
C GLN A 20 -1.05 -6.02 24.66
N LEU A 21 -0.63 -4.76 24.66
CA LEU A 21 -1.38 -3.67 25.28
C LEU A 21 -2.76 -3.47 24.62
N VAL A 22 -2.81 -3.49 23.29
CA VAL A 22 -4.06 -3.34 22.53
C VAL A 22 -4.98 -4.55 22.73
N GLU A 23 -4.44 -5.76 22.76
CA GLU A 23 -5.19 -7.00 23.04
C GLU A 23 -5.81 -6.98 24.45
N HIS A 24 -5.06 -6.53 25.45
CA HIS A 24 -5.59 -6.32 26.80
C HIS A 24 -6.70 -5.25 26.81
N GLY A 25 -6.54 -4.17 26.05
CA GLY A 25 -7.57 -3.15 25.88
C GLY A 25 -8.87 -3.72 25.33
N LEU A 26 -8.79 -4.58 24.29
CA LEU A 26 -9.97 -5.24 23.70
C LEU A 26 -10.73 -6.10 24.72
N GLN A 27 -10.01 -6.89 25.53
CA GLN A 27 -10.61 -7.71 26.59
C GLN A 27 -11.37 -6.90 27.65
N LEU A 28 -10.92 -5.67 27.93
CA LEU A 28 -11.57 -4.78 28.89
C LEU A 28 -12.83 -4.11 28.31
N VAL A 29 -12.81 -3.81 27.01
CA VAL A 29 -13.90 -3.13 26.31
C VAL A 29 -15.08 -4.06 26.04
N ASP A 30 -14.84 -5.35 25.77
CA ASP A 30 -15.90 -6.37 25.60
C ASP A 30 -16.82 -6.49 26.83
N ARG A 31 -16.35 -6.08 28.01
CA ARG A 31 -17.13 -6.15 29.25
C ARG A 31 -18.05 -4.94 29.48
N LYS A 32 -17.97 -3.89 28.65
CA LYS A 32 -18.56 -2.57 28.95
C LYS A 32 -19.40 -1.94 27.82
N ASP A 33 -19.80 -2.71 26.81
CA ASP A 33 -20.71 -2.27 25.74
C ASP A 33 -20.24 -1.00 24.99
N ARG A 34 -18.92 -0.91 24.73
CA ARG A 34 -18.27 0.23 24.04
C ARG A 34 -17.78 -0.17 22.65
N GLU A 35 -18.74 -0.38 21.76
CA GLU A 35 -18.48 -0.84 20.39
C GLU A 35 -17.56 0.10 19.58
N ASP A 36 -17.65 1.41 19.82
CA ASP A 36 -16.79 2.42 19.21
C ASP A 36 -15.30 2.20 19.54
N LEU A 37 -14.99 1.91 20.80
CA LEU A 37 -13.63 1.63 21.26
C LEU A 37 -13.14 0.28 20.74
N ARG A 38 -14.02 -0.73 20.72
CA ARG A 38 -13.72 -2.05 20.18
C ARG A 38 -13.29 -1.94 18.72
N LYS A 39 -14.04 -1.20 17.90
CA LYS A 39 -13.71 -0.97 16.48
C LYS A 39 -12.35 -0.30 16.33
N ARG A 40 -12.08 0.77 17.09
CA ARG A 40 -10.79 1.50 17.03
C ARG A 40 -9.59 0.65 17.46
N LEU A 41 -9.73 -0.11 18.54
CA LEU A 41 -8.66 -1.00 19.02
C LEU A 41 -8.43 -2.16 18.04
N SER A 42 -9.50 -2.70 17.43
CA SER A 42 -9.38 -3.75 16.41
C SER A 42 -8.60 -3.23 15.19
N MET A 43 -8.95 -2.05 14.67
CA MET A 43 -8.22 -1.40 13.58
C MET A 43 -6.75 -1.11 13.94
N THR A 44 -6.48 -0.74 15.19
CA THR A 44 -5.11 -0.50 15.66
C THR A 44 -4.32 -1.82 15.75
N LEU A 45 -4.96 -2.89 16.22
CA LEU A 45 -4.35 -4.21 16.30
C LEU A 45 -4.02 -4.76 14.91
N GLU A 46 -4.93 -4.60 13.94
CA GLU A 46 -4.70 -4.95 12.54
C GLU A 46 -3.48 -4.22 11.99
N ARG A 47 -3.41 -2.90 12.19
CA ARG A 47 -2.26 -2.08 11.76
C ARG A 47 -0.94 -2.45 12.43
N LEU A 48 -0.96 -2.83 13.71
CA LEU A 48 0.25 -3.26 14.43
C LEU A 48 0.73 -4.65 14.00
N LYS A 49 -0.18 -5.50 13.54
CA LYS A 49 0.11 -6.86 13.07
C LYS A 49 0.48 -6.90 11.60
N ASP A 50 0.12 -5.89 10.80
CA ASP A 50 0.50 -5.79 9.40
C ASP A 50 2.03 -5.59 9.28
N PRO A 51 2.78 -6.59 8.76
CA PRO A 51 4.23 -6.46 8.60
C PRO A 51 4.60 -5.63 7.38
N SER A 52 3.63 -5.08 6.65
CA SER A 52 3.88 -4.46 5.37
C SER A 52 4.63 -3.13 5.47
N ILE A 53 5.67 -2.99 4.66
CA ILE A 53 6.45 -1.77 4.50
C ILE A 53 6.24 -1.30 3.07
N ARG A 54 5.51 -0.20 2.92
CA ARG A 54 5.24 0.39 1.60
C ARG A 54 6.31 1.41 1.24
N VAL A 55 7.01 1.18 0.13
CA VAL A 55 8.02 2.08 -0.45
C VAL A 55 7.52 2.55 -1.80
N MET A 56 7.32 3.86 -1.94
CA MET A 56 6.90 4.46 -3.19
C MET A 56 8.08 5.08 -3.94
N VAL A 57 8.22 4.74 -5.22
CA VAL A 57 9.25 5.30 -6.08
C VAL A 57 8.64 6.43 -6.89
N VAL A 58 9.07 7.66 -6.59
CA VAL A 58 8.56 8.90 -7.20
C VAL A 58 9.67 9.57 -8.01
N GLY A 59 9.30 10.26 -9.07
CA GLY A 59 10.22 11.00 -9.92
C GLY A 59 9.58 11.36 -11.25
N GLU A 60 10.25 12.24 -11.99
CA GLU A 60 9.77 12.73 -13.28
C GLU A 60 9.57 11.59 -14.30
N PHE A 61 8.88 11.95 -15.37
CA PHE A 61 8.60 11.04 -16.46
C PHE A 61 9.89 10.55 -17.15
N LYS A 62 9.93 9.26 -17.56
CA LYS A 62 11.07 8.60 -18.23
C LYS A 62 12.41 8.53 -17.46
N GLN A 63 12.42 8.71 -16.13
CA GLN A 63 13.64 8.59 -15.29
C GLN A 63 14.00 7.15 -14.86
N GLY A 64 13.40 6.13 -15.49
CA GLY A 64 13.74 4.72 -15.21
C GLY A 64 13.18 4.12 -13.91
N LYS A 65 12.15 4.72 -13.29
CA LYS A 65 11.52 4.21 -12.05
C LYS A 65 11.07 2.75 -12.16
N SER A 66 10.31 2.42 -13.21
CA SER A 66 9.82 1.07 -13.47
C SER A 66 10.98 0.09 -13.74
N LYS A 67 12.06 0.55 -14.40
CA LYS A 67 13.29 -0.25 -14.59
C LYS A 67 13.99 -0.52 -13.24
N PHE A 68 14.07 0.48 -12.36
CA PHE A 68 14.62 0.32 -11.01
C PHE A 68 13.81 -0.68 -10.16
N ILE A 69 12.48 -0.59 -10.17
CA ILE A 69 11.61 -1.52 -9.43
C ILE A 69 11.77 -2.94 -9.96
N ASN A 70 11.78 -3.12 -11.28
CA ASN A 70 11.99 -4.44 -11.90
C ASN A 70 13.35 -5.04 -11.52
N ALA A 71 14.40 -4.22 -11.49
CA ALA A 71 15.73 -4.65 -11.06
C ALA A 71 15.77 -5.01 -9.56
N LEU A 72 15.14 -4.20 -8.70
CA LEU A 72 15.04 -4.44 -7.26
C LEU A 72 14.30 -5.74 -6.94
N VAL A 73 13.18 -5.99 -7.63
CA VAL A 73 12.35 -7.18 -7.45
C VAL A 73 12.92 -8.41 -8.19
N GLY A 74 13.74 -8.19 -9.21
CA GLY A 74 14.30 -9.24 -10.07
C GLY A 74 13.26 -9.86 -11.01
N ALA A 75 12.26 -9.08 -11.43
CA ALA A 75 11.14 -9.52 -12.27
C ALA A 75 10.57 -8.36 -13.10
N PRO A 76 9.96 -8.62 -14.27
CA PRO A 76 9.24 -7.61 -15.05
C PRO A 76 7.86 -7.32 -14.43
N ALA A 77 7.85 -6.70 -13.24
CA ALA A 77 6.63 -6.38 -12.51
C ALA A 77 5.89 -5.16 -13.07
N CYS A 78 6.65 -4.17 -13.55
CA CYS A 78 6.15 -2.94 -14.12
C CYS A 78 6.50 -2.89 -15.62
N PRO A 79 5.62 -2.38 -16.49
CA PRO A 79 5.95 -2.19 -17.91
C PRO A 79 7.15 -1.26 -18.09
N VAL A 80 8.09 -1.64 -18.96
CA VAL A 80 9.33 -0.90 -19.22
C VAL A 80 9.63 -0.91 -20.71
N ASP A 81 9.16 0.10 -21.44
CA ASP A 81 9.63 0.39 -22.80
C ASP A 81 9.82 1.90 -22.95
N ASP A 82 10.70 2.30 -23.85
CA ASP A 82 11.15 3.70 -23.98
C ASP A 82 10.03 4.66 -24.47
N ASP A 83 8.90 4.10 -24.90
CA ASP A 83 7.64 4.80 -25.25
C ASP A 83 6.46 4.49 -24.30
N ILE A 84 6.66 3.67 -23.27
CA ILE A 84 5.63 3.20 -22.34
C ILE A 84 5.79 3.94 -21.02
N ALA A 85 5.02 4.99 -20.88
CA ALA A 85 4.82 5.70 -19.63
C ALA A 85 3.88 4.95 -18.69
N THR A 86 4.13 4.99 -17.38
CA THR A 86 3.16 4.55 -16.37
C THR A 86 2.05 5.61 -16.23
N SER A 87 0.79 5.25 -16.51
CA SER A 87 -0.39 6.10 -16.37
C SER A 87 -1.20 5.78 -15.10
N VAL A 88 -1.08 4.55 -14.61
CA VAL A 88 -1.74 4.06 -13.39
C VAL A 88 -0.68 3.55 -12.41
N PRO A 89 -0.76 3.90 -11.11
CA PRO A 89 0.14 3.35 -10.12
C PRO A 89 0.13 1.82 -10.08
N THR A 90 1.31 1.22 -9.97
CA THR A 90 1.46 -0.24 -9.90
C THR A 90 2.04 -0.64 -8.55
N VAL A 91 1.29 -1.41 -7.78
CA VAL A 91 1.65 -1.91 -6.44
C VAL A 91 2.21 -3.32 -6.58
N VAL A 92 3.49 -3.51 -6.29
CA VAL A 92 4.17 -4.81 -6.35
C VAL A 92 4.32 -5.37 -4.94
N ARG A 93 3.79 -6.56 -4.70
CA ARG A 93 3.82 -7.23 -3.39
C ARG A 93 4.00 -8.73 -3.51
N TYR A 94 4.24 -9.39 -2.38
CA TYR A 94 4.40 -10.84 -2.36
C TYR A 94 3.09 -11.54 -2.71
N GLY A 95 3.17 -12.58 -3.55
CA GLY A 95 2.11 -13.54 -3.72
C GLY A 95 2.58 -14.75 -4.51
N ASP A 96 2.04 -15.91 -4.15
CA ASP A 96 2.36 -17.20 -4.76
C ASP A 96 1.02 -17.95 -4.94
N PRO A 97 0.55 -18.16 -6.19
CA PRO A 97 1.25 -17.95 -7.46
C PRO A 97 1.32 -16.48 -7.90
N ALA A 98 2.15 -16.20 -8.91
CA ALA A 98 2.22 -14.88 -9.54
C ALA A 98 0.87 -14.51 -10.18
N SER A 99 0.39 -13.30 -9.92
CA SER A 99 -0.91 -12.82 -10.39
C SER A 99 -0.96 -11.29 -10.50
N ALA A 100 -2.01 -10.77 -11.14
CA ALA A 100 -2.26 -9.33 -11.23
C ALA A 100 -3.74 -9.01 -10.98
N ALA A 101 -3.99 -7.80 -10.49
CA ALA A 101 -5.33 -7.26 -10.33
C ALA A 101 -5.37 -5.77 -10.67
N ILE A 102 -6.54 -5.27 -11.03
CA ILE A 102 -6.82 -3.84 -11.16
C ILE A 102 -7.83 -3.43 -10.10
N LEU A 103 -7.66 -2.22 -9.57
CA LEU A 103 -8.57 -1.63 -8.59
C LEU A 103 -9.45 -0.60 -9.30
N VAL A 104 -10.73 -0.92 -9.42
CA VAL A 104 -11.74 -0.07 -10.04
C VAL A 104 -12.46 0.71 -8.93
N PRO A 105 -12.61 2.04 -9.03
CA PRO A 105 -13.33 2.79 -8.02
C PRO A 105 -14.81 2.36 -7.98
N THR A 106 -15.32 2.06 -6.79
CA THR A 106 -16.76 1.87 -6.57
C THR A 106 -17.35 3.13 -5.94
N ALA A 107 -18.66 3.35 -6.11
CA ALA A 107 -19.34 4.43 -5.42
C ALA A 107 -19.19 4.26 -3.89
N PRO A 108 -18.92 5.33 -3.14
CA PRO A 108 -18.84 5.23 -1.68
C PRO A 108 -20.19 4.77 -1.13
N GLU A 109 -20.19 3.68 -0.35
CA GLU A 109 -21.35 3.31 0.46
C GLU A 109 -21.54 4.34 1.58
N GLU A 110 -22.78 4.76 1.84
CA GLU A 110 -23.10 5.72 2.90
C GLU A 110 -22.54 5.23 4.25
N GLY A 111 -21.56 5.96 4.79
CA GLY A 111 -20.99 5.70 6.12
C GLY A 111 -19.61 5.03 6.15
N VAL A 112 -19.01 4.71 5.00
CA VAL A 112 -17.62 4.20 4.92
C VAL A 112 -16.70 5.30 4.39
N SER A 113 -15.70 5.70 5.19
CA SER A 113 -14.77 6.80 4.84
C SER A 113 -13.60 6.38 3.96
N ASP A 114 -13.46 5.08 3.65
CA ASP A 114 -12.44 4.58 2.74
C ASP A 114 -12.98 4.51 1.31
N ALA A 115 -12.12 4.85 0.36
CA ALA A 115 -12.41 4.67 -1.05
C ALA A 115 -12.60 3.16 -1.32
N ALA A 116 -13.86 2.74 -1.40
CA ALA A 116 -14.19 1.38 -1.78
C ALA A 116 -13.73 1.15 -3.24
N ALA A 117 -13.03 0.04 -3.46
CA ALA A 117 -12.52 -0.36 -4.76
C ALA A 117 -12.92 -1.81 -5.04
N ASP A 118 -13.41 -2.08 -6.23
CA ASP A 118 -13.60 -3.43 -6.74
C ASP A 118 -12.26 -3.96 -7.25
N ARG A 119 -11.83 -5.12 -6.73
CA ARG A 119 -10.58 -5.76 -7.11
C ARG A 119 -10.87 -6.81 -8.18
N GLN A 120 -10.44 -6.53 -9.40
CA GLN A 120 -10.63 -7.43 -10.54
C GLN A 120 -9.32 -8.12 -10.89
N THR A 121 -9.30 -9.46 -10.83
CA THR A 121 -8.14 -10.25 -11.24
C THR A 121 -7.99 -10.22 -12.75
N ILE A 122 -6.77 -10.00 -13.23
CA ILE A 122 -6.43 -10.01 -14.65
C ILE A 122 -5.22 -10.93 -14.91
N PRO A 123 -5.08 -11.47 -16.13
CA PRO A 123 -3.84 -12.11 -16.54
C PRO A 123 -2.65 -11.13 -16.45
N LEU A 124 -1.52 -11.59 -15.94
CA LEU A 124 -0.32 -10.75 -15.78
C LEU A 124 0.15 -10.14 -17.12
N MET A 125 -0.04 -10.87 -18.22
CA MET A 125 0.29 -10.43 -19.58
C MET A 125 -0.58 -9.26 -20.07
N ASP A 126 -1.76 -9.07 -19.49
CA ASP A 126 -2.70 -8.00 -19.88
C ASP A 126 -2.41 -6.71 -19.11
N LEU A 127 -1.59 -6.75 -18.05
CA LEU A 127 -1.25 -5.60 -17.22
C LEU A 127 -0.84 -4.35 -18.02
N PRO A 128 0.01 -4.44 -19.07
CA PRO A 128 0.37 -3.27 -19.88
C PRO A 128 -0.83 -2.57 -20.51
N ALA A 129 -1.90 -3.29 -20.84
CA ALA A 129 -3.13 -2.71 -21.40
C ALA A 129 -3.90 -1.82 -20.41
N TYR A 130 -3.60 -1.94 -19.11
CA TYR A 130 -4.29 -1.19 -18.04
C TYR A 130 -3.44 -0.09 -17.43
N VAL A 131 -2.12 -0.28 -17.33
CA VAL A 131 -1.26 0.64 -16.53
C VAL A 131 -0.35 1.53 -17.34
N SER A 132 -0.22 1.28 -18.65
CA SER A 132 0.62 2.10 -19.51
C SER A 132 -0.15 3.25 -20.17
N GLU A 133 0.52 4.32 -20.57
CA GLU A 133 -0.07 5.36 -21.44
C GLU A 133 -0.47 4.81 -22.80
N HIS A 134 0.18 3.75 -23.31
CA HIS A 134 -0.22 3.16 -24.59
C HIS A 134 -1.56 2.40 -24.47
N GLY A 135 -1.71 1.58 -23.43
CA GLY A 135 -2.91 0.77 -23.20
C GLY A 135 -4.06 1.52 -22.51
N ASN A 136 -3.71 2.50 -21.67
CA ASN A 136 -4.65 3.32 -20.91
C ASN A 136 -4.15 4.79 -20.85
N PRO A 137 -4.23 5.52 -21.97
CA PRO A 137 -3.78 6.92 -22.04
C PRO A 137 -4.45 7.79 -20.98
N GLY A 138 -3.66 8.54 -20.22
CA GLY A 138 -4.13 9.46 -19.18
C GLY A 138 -5.05 8.81 -18.13
N ASN A 139 -4.94 7.50 -17.92
CA ASN A 139 -5.85 6.71 -17.10
C ASN A 139 -7.34 6.86 -17.51
N SER A 140 -7.64 6.81 -18.81
CA SER A 140 -9.00 6.82 -19.38
C SER A 140 -9.94 5.75 -18.78
N LYS A 141 -9.41 4.61 -18.35
CA LYS A 141 -10.14 3.53 -17.66
C LYS A 141 -10.48 3.86 -16.19
N LYS A 142 -10.00 5.00 -15.67
CA LYS A 142 -10.26 5.52 -14.32
C LYS A 142 -9.91 4.53 -13.20
N LEU A 143 -8.82 3.82 -13.35
CA LEU A 143 -8.34 2.86 -12.34
C LEU A 143 -7.69 3.59 -11.17
N LEU A 144 -7.85 3.05 -9.96
CA LEU A 144 -7.18 3.58 -8.77
C LEU A 144 -5.72 3.13 -8.71
N ALA A 145 -5.49 1.85 -8.98
CA ALA A 145 -4.18 1.24 -9.04
C ALA A 145 -4.26 -0.10 -9.80
N ALA A 146 -3.11 -0.65 -10.13
CA ALA A 146 -2.96 -2.07 -10.39
C ALA A 146 -2.09 -2.72 -9.32
N GLU A 147 -2.26 -4.01 -9.13
CA GLU A 147 -1.51 -4.82 -8.19
C GLU A 147 -0.85 -5.98 -8.91
N VAL A 148 0.39 -6.24 -8.53
CA VAL A 148 1.22 -7.31 -9.08
C VAL A 148 1.76 -8.13 -7.93
N TYR A 149 1.45 -9.41 -7.94
CA TYR A 149 1.80 -10.38 -6.92
C TYR A 149 2.89 -11.28 -7.48
N LEU A 150 4.03 -11.37 -6.78
CA LEU A 150 5.17 -12.15 -7.25
C LEU A 150 5.79 -12.99 -6.12
N PRO A 151 6.23 -14.23 -6.42
CA PRO A 151 6.88 -15.10 -5.43
C PRO A 151 8.36 -14.73 -5.30
N ARG A 152 8.65 -13.52 -4.82
CA ARG A 152 10.02 -12.98 -4.67
C ARG A 152 10.38 -12.83 -3.20
N LYS A 153 11.54 -13.37 -2.82
CA LYS A 153 12.02 -13.35 -1.42
C LYS A 153 12.13 -11.94 -0.83
N ILE A 154 12.50 -10.96 -1.65
CA ILE A 154 12.58 -9.55 -1.21
C ILE A 154 11.20 -8.99 -0.78
N LEU A 155 10.12 -9.51 -1.35
CA LEU A 155 8.74 -9.11 -1.02
C LEU A 155 8.16 -9.93 0.14
N ALA A 156 8.69 -11.13 0.40
CA ALA A 156 8.14 -12.07 1.41
C ALA A 156 8.18 -11.52 2.84
N GLY A 157 9.09 -10.58 3.13
CA GLY A 157 9.18 -9.90 4.43
C GLY A 157 8.17 -8.76 4.63
N GLY A 158 7.17 -8.61 3.74
CA GLY A 158 6.18 -7.54 3.81
C GLY A 158 6.53 -6.30 2.98
N LEU A 159 7.63 -6.30 2.21
CA LEU A 159 7.94 -5.18 1.34
C LEU A 159 6.88 -5.05 0.23
N ILE A 160 6.30 -3.86 0.13
CA ILE A 160 5.39 -3.45 -0.95
C ILE A 160 6.06 -2.29 -1.68
N VAL A 161 6.31 -2.44 -2.98
CA VAL A 161 6.93 -1.38 -3.80
C VAL A 161 5.87 -0.78 -4.71
N VAL A 162 5.77 0.54 -4.76
CA VAL A 162 4.77 1.24 -5.59
C VAL A 162 5.48 2.03 -6.68
N ASP A 163 5.21 1.69 -7.94
CA ASP A 163 5.58 2.50 -9.10
C ASP A 163 4.55 3.61 -9.28
N SER A 164 5.03 4.86 -9.36
CA SER A 164 4.16 6.01 -9.61
C SER A 164 4.18 6.40 -11.08
N PRO A 165 3.07 6.93 -11.62
CA PRO A 165 3.11 7.73 -12.84
C PRO A 165 4.16 8.84 -12.75
N GLY A 166 4.67 9.29 -13.90
CA GLY A 166 5.58 10.44 -13.96
C GLY A 166 4.93 11.66 -13.32
N VAL A 167 5.57 12.25 -12.30
CA VAL A 167 4.99 13.40 -11.58
C VAL A 167 5.19 14.69 -12.37
N GLY A 168 4.31 14.95 -13.33
CA GLY A 168 4.17 16.24 -14.01
C GLY A 168 2.81 16.86 -13.69
N GLY A 169 2.74 17.76 -12.70
CA GLY A 169 1.53 18.54 -12.37
C GLY A 169 0.70 18.07 -11.16
N LEU A 170 -0.41 18.79 -10.90
CA LEU A 170 -1.29 18.67 -9.71
C LEU A 170 -1.95 17.28 -9.52
N ALA A 171 -2.01 16.45 -10.56
CA ALA A 171 -2.55 15.09 -10.49
C ALA A 171 -1.68 14.12 -9.66
N SER A 172 -0.39 14.45 -9.48
CA SER A 172 0.58 13.62 -8.75
C SER A 172 0.31 13.51 -7.25
N ALA A 173 -0.08 14.61 -6.59
CA ALA A 173 -0.40 14.64 -5.16
C ALA A 173 -1.70 13.88 -4.85
N HIS A 174 -2.70 13.98 -5.74
CA HIS A 174 -3.94 13.24 -5.60
C HIS A 174 -3.70 11.73 -5.72
N THR A 175 -2.89 11.32 -6.70
CA THR A 175 -2.48 9.92 -6.89
C THR A 175 -1.75 9.37 -5.65
N LEU A 176 -0.83 10.15 -5.08
CA LEU A 176 -0.13 9.80 -3.83
C LEU A 176 -1.11 9.59 -2.66
N ALA A 177 -2.07 10.51 -2.48
CA ALA A 177 -3.06 10.43 -1.42
C ALA A 177 -3.97 9.19 -1.57
N THR A 178 -4.45 8.91 -2.78
CA THR A 178 -5.25 7.72 -3.08
C THR A 178 -4.48 6.43 -2.79
N LEU A 179 -3.19 6.37 -3.17
CA LEU A 179 -2.35 5.19 -2.92
C LEU A 179 -2.06 4.96 -1.44
N THR A 180 -1.95 6.02 -0.64
CA THR A 180 -1.80 5.87 0.82
C THR A 180 -3.09 5.45 1.51
N ALA A 181 -4.25 5.70 0.90
CA ALA A 181 -5.57 5.37 1.44
C ALA A 181 -6.07 3.99 1.01
N LEU A 182 -5.44 3.34 0.02
CA LEU A 182 -5.82 1.98 -0.40
C LEU A 182 -5.43 0.95 0.70
N PRO A 183 -6.40 0.22 1.25
CA PRO A 183 -6.16 -0.79 2.29
C PRO A 183 -5.25 -1.91 1.78
N THR A 184 -4.54 -2.57 2.70
CA THR A 184 -3.58 -3.65 2.40
C THR A 184 -4.26 -4.98 2.12
#